data_AF-A0A6I9ZFK6-F1
#
_entry.id   AF-A0A6I9ZFK6-F1
#
_cell.length_a   1.000
_cell.length_b   1.000
_cell.length_c   1.000
_cell.angle_alpha   90.00
_cell.angle_beta   90.00
_cell.angle_gamma   90.00
#
_symmetry.space_group_name_H-M   'P 1'
#
loop_
_entity.id
_entity.type
_entity.pdbx_description
1 polymer ?
#
loop_
_entity_poly.entity_id
_entity_poly.type
_entity_poly.pdbx_seq_one_letter_code
_entity_poly.pdbx_strand_id
1 'polypeptide(L)'
;MARASVLVVPSPPRDVETVAGADDGASVAATSREDFRVRCTSKRAVTEMLELCGRVVEKLGDALPEEIREPALRDVQWTFESAVQENVSINGQAWQEASDSFMDSDIKVLEDQFDEIIVDIATKRKQYPRKILECVIKTIKAKQEVLKQYHPVVHPLDLKYDPDPASRVENLKCRGETIAKEISEAMKSLPALIEQGNGFSQVLKMQPIIQLQRVHQEVFSACYKQPDVKPESFITQIETTPTETSTRKATDVVLKRRQTKDCPQRKWYPLRPKRINLDTS
;
A
#
# COMPACT_ATOMS: atom_id res chain seq x y z
N MET A 1 -28.65 30.53 5.50
CA MET A 1 -27.60 31.52 5.80
C MET A 1 -26.47 30.82 6.53
N ALA A 2 -25.27 30.87 5.95
CA ALA A 2 -24.10 30.12 6.36
C ALA A 2 -23.59 30.58 7.74
N ARG A 3 -23.21 29.64 8.61
CA ARG A 3 -22.38 29.93 9.78
C ARG A 3 -21.11 29.12 9.69
N ALA A 4 -20.02 29.85 9.46
CA ALA A 4 -18.67 29.36 9.33
C ALA A 4 -18.22 28.67 10.63
N SER A 5 -17.67 27.47 10.49
CA SER A 5 -16.97 26.76 11.55
C SER A 5 -15.53 27.28 11.60
N VAL A 6 -15.18 28.00 12.67
CA VAL A 6 -13.79 28.36 12.95
C VAL A 6 -13.11 27.14 13.57
N LEU A 7 -12.22 26.54 12.80
CA LEU A 7 -11.36 25.44 13.20
C LEU A 7 -10.19 26.04 14.01
N VAL A 8 -10.23 25.93 15.34
CA VAL A 8 -9.08 26.24 16.18
C VAL A 8 -8.19 24.99 16.22
N VAL A 9 -7.08 25.07 15.51
CA VAL A 9 -6.02 24.06 15.48
C VAL A 9 -5.16 24.22 16.74
N PRO A 10 -4.91 23.16 17.54
CA PRO A 10 -3.96 23.22 18.63
C PRO A 10 -2.53 23.10 18.09
N SER A 11 -1.66 24.04 18.44
CA SER A 11 -0.24 24.04 18.07
C SER A 11 0.54 22.98 18.87
N PRO A 12 1.52 22.29 18.27
CA PRO A 12 2.34 21.30 18.98
C PRO A 12 3.47 21.97 19.80
N PRO A 13 4.02 21.28 20.82
CA PRO A 13 5.14 21.80 21.60
C PRO A 13 6.41 21.79 20.74
N ARG A 14 7.17 22.88 20.77
CA ARG A 14 8.48 22.95 20.12
C ARG A 14 9.55 22.62 21.12
N ASP A 15 10.17 21.46 20.94
CA ASP A 15 11.42 21.07 21.56
C ASP A 15 12.49 20.83 20.49
N VAL A 16 13.66 21.41 20.75
CA VAL A 16 15.01 21.18 20.21
C VAL A 16 15.29 21.62 18.76
N GLU A 17 16.11 22.66 18.61
CA GLU A 17 17.28 22.58 17.73
C GLU A 17 18.45 23.43 18.25
N THR A 18 19.50 22.73 18.67
CA THR A 18 20.82 23.24 19.03
C THR A 18 21.49 23.84 17.79
N VAL A 19 21.77 25.14 17.79
CA VAL A 19 22.68 25.75 16.79
C VAL A 19 23.95 26.17 17.52
N ALA A 20 25.01 25.42 17.27
CA ALA A 20 26.37 25.86 17.48
C ALA A 20 26.74 26.83 16.36
N GLY A 21 27.13 28.05 16.72
CA GLY A 21 27.61 29.07 15.81
C GLY A 21 28.27 30.16 16.62
N ALA A 22 29.59 30.06 16.76
CA ALA A 22 30.42 31.08 17.37
C ALA A 22 30.24 32.40 16.60
N ASP A 23 29.97 33.47 17.33
CA ASP A 23 30.51 34.77 16.94
C ASP A 23 31.04 35.48 18.18
N ASP A 24 32.23 35.99 17.97
CA ASP A 24 33.20 36.47 18.95
C ASP A 24 33.01 37.99 19.14
N GLY A 25 33.31 38.48 20.35
CA GLY A 25 33.47 39.91 20.58
C GLY A 25 32.38 40.60 21.40
N ALA A 26 32.78 41.01 22.60
CA ALA A 26 32.10 41.95 23.50
C ALA A 26 30.96 41.41 24.38
N SER A 27 31.12 40.18 24.90
CA SER A 27 30.70 39.96 26.29
C SER A 27 31.70 40.67 27.19
N VAL A 28 31.45 41.96 27.48
CA VAL A 28 31.86 42.49 28.78
C VAL A 28 31.27 41.51 29.77
N ALA A 29 32.13 40.74 30.43
CA ALA A 29 31.74 39.95 31.57
C ALA A 29 31.01 40.92 32.51
N ALA A 30 29.68 40.86 32.50
CA ALA A 30 28.92 41.25 33.66
C ALA A 30 29.39 40.25 34.69
N THR A 31 30.47 40.62 35.40
CA THR A 31 30.82 40.04 36.68
C THR A 31 29.49 39.81 37.36
N SER A 32 29.15 38.55 37.64
CA SER A 32 28.02 38.21 38.49
C SER A 32 28.31 38.94 39.80
N ARG A 33 27.81 40.17 39.90
CA ARG A 33 28.16 41.08 40.98
C ARG A 33 27.59 40.39 42.20
N GLU A 34 28.49 39.90 43.05
CA GLU A 34 28.10 39.18 44.26
C GLU A 34 27.09 40.06 45.00
N ASP A 35 25.94 39.48 45.34
CA ASP A 35 24.94 40.20 46.12
C ASP A 35 25.48 40.35 47.54
N PHE A 36 26.04 41.51 47.83
CA PHE A 36 26.59 41.84 49.16
C PHE A 36 25.50 42.08 50.21
N ARG A 37 24.23 42.13 49.79
CA ARG A 37 23.10 42.29 50.71
C ARG A 37 22.91 41.05 51.57
N VAL A 38 22.43 41.25 52.79
CA VAL A 38 22.07 40.16 53.69
C VAL A 38 20.88 39.41 53.11
N ARG A 39 21.04 38.11 52.88
CA ARG A 39 19.98 37.26 52.33
C ARG A 39 19.02 36.84 53.43
N CYS A 40 17.77 37.25 53.28
CA CYS A 40 16.66 36.84 54.13
C CYS A 40 15.62 36.09 53.30
N THR A 41 14.85 35.22 53.95
CA THR A 41 13.79 34.42 53.29
C THR A 41 12.39 34.97 53.56
N SER A 42 12.24 35.83 54.57
CA SER A 42 10.97 36.40 55.00
C SER A 42 11.08 37.91 55.14
N LYS A 43 10.36 38.64 54.29
CA LYS A 43 10.24 40.11 54.38
C LYS A 43 9.58 40.51 55.71
N ARG A 44 8.56 39.77 56.14
CA ARG A 44 7.84 39.97 57.41
C ARG A 44 8.78 39.96 58.62
N ALA A 45 9.68 38.98 58.71
CA ALA A 45 10.60 38.86 59.83
C ALA A 45 11.57 40.06 59.92
N VAL A 46 12.00 40.60 58.77
CA VAL A 46 12.84 41.80 58.72
C VAL A 46 12.04 43.03 59.13
N THR A 47 10.79 43.16 58.68
CA THR A 47 9.88 44.24 59.11
C THR A 47 9.64 44.21 60.62
N GLU A 48 9.35 43.05 61.20
CA GLU A 48 9.16 42.90 62.65
C GLU A 48 10.42 43.31 63.42
N MET A 49 11.62 42.96 62.93
CA MET A 49 12.87 43.38 63.54
C MET A 49 13.10 44.89 63.44
N LEU A 50 12.77 45.49 62.30
CA LEU A 50 12.84 46.95 62.10
C LEU A 50 11.92 47.69 63.08
N GLU A 51 10.70 47.19 63.31
CA GLU A 51 9.78 47.75 64.32
C GLU A 51 10.36 47.65 65.74
N LEU A 52 10.98 46.53 66.09
CA LEU A 52 11.66 46.37 67.39
C LEU A 52 12.80 47.37 67.55
N CYS A 53 13.62 47.55 66.50
CA CYS A 53 14.72 48.52 66.46
C CYS A 53 14.22 49.97 66.42
N GLY A 54 13.04 50.24 65.87
CA GLY A 54 12.42 51.58 65.86
C GLY A 54 12.27 52.16 67.27
N ARG A 55 11.92 51.32 68.25
CA ARG A 55 11.86 51.73 69.67
C ARG A 55 13.22 52.16 70.25
N VAL A 56 14.33 51.68 69.67
CA VAL A 56 15.67 52.14 70.03
C VAL A 56 15.92 53.50 69.39
N VAL A 57 15.55 53.67 68.12
CA VAL A 57 15.68 54.95 67.40
C VAL A 57 14.86 56.05 68.06
N GLU A 58 13.64 55.76 68.51
CA GLU A 58 12.79 56.70 69.25
C GLU A 58 13.49 57.24 70.52
N LYS A 59 14.19 56.38 71.26
CA LYS A 59 14.93 56.76 72.48
C LYS A 59 16.11 57.70 72.21
N LEU A 60 16.64 57.77 70.98
CA LEU A 60 17.66 58.77 70.66
C LEU A 60 17.12 60.20 70.74
N GLY A 61 15.80 60.39 70.61
CA GLY A 61 15.15 61.69 70.67
C GLY A 61 15.13 62.32 72.07
N ASP A 62 15.30 61.53 73.13
CA ASP A 62 15.33 62.02 74.52
C ASP A 62 16.48 63.00 74.79
N ALA A 63 17.55 62.89 74.00
CA ALA A 63 18.71 63.79 74.05
C ALA A 63 18.56 65.05 73.18
N LEU A 64 17.48 65.16 72.38
CA LEU A 64 17.27 66.28 71.45
C LEU A 64 16.33 67.36 72.03
N PRO A 65 16.55 68.64 71.67
CA PRO A 65 15.62 69.73 71.93
C PRO A 65 14.23 69.46 71.32
N GLU A 66 13.17 69.87 72.03
CA GLU A 66 11.79 69.57 71.67
C GLU A 66 11.40 70.12 70.28
N GLU A 67 11.94 71.29 69.92
CA GLU A 67 11.62 71.99 68.68
C GLU A 67 12.07 71.23 67.42
N ILE A 68 13.11 70.40 67.54
CA ILE A 68 13.67 69.63 66.41
C ILE A 68 13.49 68.12 66.58
N ARG A 69 13.04 67.65 67.75
CA ARG A 69 12.98 66.24 68.10
C ARG A 69 12.16 65.42 67.11
N GLU A 70 10.92 65.82 66.86
CA GLU A 70 10.02 65.08 65.96
C GLU A 70 10.52 65.00 64.51
N PRO A 71 10.89 66.11 63.83
CA PRO A 71 11.40 66.03 62.47
C PRO A 71 12.75 65.29 62.38
N ALA A 72 13.64 65.47 63.35
CA ALA A 72 14.91 64.74 63.39
C ALA A 72 14.71 63.24 63.60
N LEU A 73 13.81 62.84 64.49
CA LEU A 73 13.48 61.42 64.70
C LEU A 73 12.86 60.79 63.46
N ARG A 74 11.97 61.50 62.76
CA ARG A 74 11.36 61.01 61.50
C ARG A 74 12.41 60.79 60.41
N ASP A 75 13.34 61.72 60.28
CA ASP A 75 14.44 61.63 59.31
C ASP A 75 15.41 60.49 59.65
N VAL A 76 15.79 60.35 60.92
CA VAL A 76 16.65 59.25 61.39
C VAL A 76 15.95 57.90 61.21
N GLN A 77 14.67 57.78 61.55
CA GLN A 77 13.88 56.56 61.37
C GLN A 77 13.82 56.16 59.89
N TRP A 78 13.49 57.11 59.01
CA TRP A 78 13.45 56.88 57.56
C TRP A 78 14.81 56.45 57.01
N THR A 79 15.88 57.15 57.41
CA THR A 79 17.25 56.86 56.96
C THR A 79 17.73 55.50 57.45
N PHE A 80 17.43 55.16 58.71
CA PHE A 80 17.73 53.85 59.29
C PHE A 80 17.00 52.72 58.54
N GLU A 81 15.68 52.81 58.40
CA GLU A 81 14.89 51.79 57.71
C GLU A 81 15.31 51.65 56.25
N SER A 82 15.48 52.76 55.54
CA SER A 82 15.92 52.75 54.14
C SER A 82 17.30 52.11 53.97
N ALA A 83 18.26 52.46 54.84
CA ALA A 83 19.58 51.86 54.81
C ALA A 83 19.53 50.33 55.05
N VAL A 84 18.69 49.86 55.96
CA VAL A 84 18.51 48.41 56.16
C VAL A 84 17.85 47.75 54.94
N GLN A 85 16.80 48.35 54.38
CA GLN A 85 16.08 47.82 53.22
C GLN A 85 16.97 47.74 51.96
N GLU A 86 17.87 48.69 51.76
CA GLU A 86 18.84 48.68 50.64
C GLU A 86 19.92 47.60 50.81
N ASN A 87 20.24 47.23 52.05
CA ASN A 87 21.29 46.26 52.39
C ASN A 87 20.76 44.84 52.65
N VAL A 88 19.48 44.59 52.42
CA VAL A 88 18.84 43.27 52.58
C VAL A 88 18.25 42.82 51.23
N SER A 89 18.33 41.52 50.95
CA SER A 89 17.62 40.89 49.83
C SER A 89 16.69 39.78 50.32
N ILE A 90 15.46 39.74 49.79
CA ILE A 90 14.48 38.71 50.13
C ILE A 90 14.45 37.69 48.99
N ASN A 91 14.91 36.47 49.24
CA ASN A 91 15.05 35.42 48.21
C ASN A 91 15.81 35.91 46.96
N GLY A 92 16.80 36.79 47.14
CA GLY A 92 17.61 37.37 46.07
C GLY A 92 16.98 38.57 45.35
N GLN A 93 15.72 38.93 45.68
CA GLN A 93 15.04 40.11 45.15
C GLN A 93 15.33 41.35 46.01
N ALA A 94 15.27 42.53 45.39
CA ALA A 94 15.33 43.79 46.14
C ALA A 94 14.10 43.97 47.03
N TRP A 95 14.22 44.76 48.10
CA TRP A 95 13.15 44.98 49.07
C TRP A 95 11.81 45.41 48.45
N GLN A 96 11.85 46.27 47.43
CA GLN A 96 10.64 46.77 46.74
C GLN A 96 10.01 45.75 45.79
N GLU A 97 10.81 44.83 45.25
CA GLU A 97 10.36 43.80 44.29
C GLU A 97 9.85 42.54 45.00
N ALA A 98 10.33 42.33 46.22
CA ALA A 98 9.92 41.21 47.05
C ALA A 98 8.44 41.34 47.42
N SER A 99 7.66 40.35 46.99
CA SER A 99 6.21 40.30 47.24
C SER A 99 5.92 40.31 48.74
N ASP A 100 5.00 41.17 49.15
CA ASP A 100 4.37 41.04 50.45
C ASP A 100 3.44 39.82 50.45
N SER A 101 3.28 39.19 51.61
CA SER A 101 2.41 38.02 51.74
C SER A 101 0.99 38.31 51.24
N PHE A 102 0.35 37.35 50.57
CA PHE A 102 -1.05 37.45 50.12
C PHE A 102 -1.97 38.01 51.19
N MET A 103 -2.86 38.92 50.79
CA MET A 103 -3.87 39.47 51.69
C MET A 103 -5.08 38.54 51.76
N ASP A 104 -5.82 38.57 52.86
CA ASP A 104 -7.02 37.74 53.04
C ASP A 104 -8.05 37.95 51.92
N SER A 105 -8.10 39.16 51.33
CA SER A 105 -8.96 39.47 50.18
C SER A 105 -8.57 38.69 48.92
N ASP A 106 -7.27 38.49 48.67
CA ASP A 106 -6.78 37.75 47.50
C ASP A 106 -7.11 36.26 47.62
N ILE A 107 -7.01 35.72 48.85
CA ILE A 107 -7.35 34.34 49.16
C ILE A 107 -8.84 34.10 48.93
N LYS A 108 -9.72 35.02 49.36
CA LYS A 108 -11.17 34.88 49.16
C LYS A 108 -11.56 34.84 47.69
N VAL A 109 -10.98 35.72 46.86
CA VAL A 109 -11.22 35.70 45.41
C VAL A 109 -10.77 34.39 44.79
N LEU A 110 -9.62 33.86 45.23
CA LEU A 110 -9.11 32.58 44.74
C LEU A 110 -10.00 31.40 45.16
N GLU A 111 -10.49 31.40 46.41
CA GLU A 111 -11.41 30.38 46.93
C GLU A 111 -12.73 30.38 46.13
N ASP A 112 -13.32 31.54 45.87
CA ASP A 112 -14.57 31.65 45.11
C ASP A 112 -14.41 31.13 43.68
N GLN A 113 -13.30 31.47 43.00
CA GLN A 113 -12.97 30.93 41.68
C GLN A 113 -12.75 29.43 41.70
N PHE A 114 -12.11 28.93 42.76
CA PHE A 114 -11.88 27.50 42.90
C PHE A 114 -13.20 26.74 43.09
N ASP A 115 -14.11 27.25 43.91
CA ASP A 115 -15.43 26.66 44.12
C ASP A 115 -16.28 26.65 42.84
N GLU A 116 -16.24 27.73 42.05
CA GLU A 116 -16.87 27.78 40.73
C GLU A 116 -16.36 26.65 39.83
N ILE A 117 -15.03 26.50 39.73
CA ILE A 117 -14.38 25.45 38.95
C ILE A 117 -14.76 24.06 39.45
N ILE A 118 -14.77 23.84 40.77
CA ILE A 118 -15.14 22.55 41.37
C ILE A 118 -16.58 22.17 41.02
N VAL A 119 -17.53 23.11 41.15
CA VAL A 119 -18.94 22.90 40.80
C VAL A 119 -19.10 22.61 39.31
N ASP A 120 -18.41 23.36 38.46
CA ASP A 120 -18.45 23.18 37.01
C ASP A 120 -17.94 21.80 36.61
N ILE A 121 -16.75 21.42 37.09
CA ILE A 121 -16.16 20.11 36.79
C ILE A 121 -17.01 18.97 37.35
N ALA A 122 -17.57 19.09 38.55
CA ALA A 122 -18.49 18.09 39.09
C ALA A 122 -19.73 17.95 38.19
N THR A 123 -20.26 19.07 37.71
CA THR A 123 -21.42 19.09 36.79
C THR A 123 -21.08 18.48 35.44
N LYS A 124 -19.90 18.77 34.87
CA LYS A 124 -19.41 18.13 33.64
C LYS A 124 -19.29 16.62 33.83
N ARG A 125 -18.59 16.17 34.89
CA ARG A 125 -18.39 14.75 35.21
C ARG A 125 -19.72 14.00 35.36
N LYS A 126 -20.75 14.63 35.93
CA LYS A 126 -22.08 14.04 36.10
C LYS A 126 -22.90 13.99 34.79
N GLN A 127 -22.94 15.09 34.04
CA GLN A 127 -23.89 15.25 32.94
C GLN A 127 -23.33 14.88 31.55
N TYR A 128 -22.05 15.19 31.29
CA TYR A 128 -21.49 15.07 29.94
C TYR A 128 -21.40 13.61 29.47
N PRO A 129 -21.01 12.63 30.29
CA PRO A 129 -21.02 11.23 29.85
C PRO A 129 -22.39 10.77 29.36
N ARG A 130 -23.47 11.23 30.00
CA ARG A 130 -24.85 10.91 29.59
C ARG A 130 -25.22 11.55 28.25
N LYS A 131 -24.87 12.82 28.05
CA LYS A 131 -25.10 13.55 26.78
C LYS A 131 -24.30 12.93 25.62
N ILE A 132 -23.02 12.61 25.87
CA ILE A 132 -22.15 11.96 24.89
C ILE A 132 -22.71 10.57 24.53
N LEU A 133 -23.11 9.79 25.53
CA LEU A 133 -23.71 8.48 25.33
C LEU A 133 -24.96 8.55 24.45
N GLU A 134 -25.85 9.51 24.71
CA GLU A 134 -27.04 9.73 23.90
C GLU A 134 -26.68 10.02 22.43
N CYS A 135 -25.72 10.92 22.19
CA CYS A 135 -25.25 11.24 20.84
C CYS A 135 -24.65 10.01 20.15
N VAL A 136 -23.79 9.26 20.83
CA VAL A 136 -23.14 8.06 20.28
C VAL A 136 -24.18 6.99 19.94
N ILE A 137 -25.16 6.74 20.81
CA ILE A 137 -26.27 5.80 20.55
C ILE A 137 -27.04 6.21 19.30
N LYS A 138 -27.38 7.50 19.14
CA LYS A 138 -28.08 8.00 17.95
C LYS A 138 -27.25 7.78 16.69
N THR A 139 -25.95 8.08 16.73
CA THR A 139 -25.04 7.87 15.60
C THR A 139 -24.90 6.39 15.23
N ILE A 140 -24.77 5.49 16.21
CA ILE A 140 -24.67 4.04 15.96
C ILE A 140 -25.97 3.53 15.31
N LYS A 141 -27.13 3.91 15.84
CA LYS A 141 -28.43 3.54 15.25
C LYS A 141 -28.58 4.05 13.82
N ALA A 142 -28.18 5.29 13.55
CA ALA A 142 -28.21 5.86 12.20
C ALA A 142 -27.29 5.08 11.23
N LYS A 143 -26.06 4.76 11.65
CA LYS A 143 -25.14 3.95 10.84
C LYS A 143 -25.71 2.57 10.55
N GLN A 144 -26.32 1.92 11.54
CA GLN A 144 -26.97 0.63 11.35
C GLN A 144 -28.16 0.72 10.38
N GLU A 145 -28.94 1.79 10.45
CA GLU A 145 -30.07 2.00 9.53
C GLU A 145 -29.60 2.20 8.08
N VAL A 146 -28.56 3.01 7.87
CA VAL A 146 -27.92 3.16 6.55
C VAL A 146 -27.40 1.81 6.03
N LEU A 147 -26.83 0.97 6.90
CA LEU A 147 -26.36 -0.36 6.52
C LEU A 147 -27.50 -1.30 6.12
N LYS A 148 -28.68 -1.21 6.76
CA LYS A 148 -29.87 -2.00 6.34
C LYS A 148 -30.40 -1.57 4.97
N GLN A 149 -30.35 -0.27 4.68
CA GLN A 149 -30.71 0.27 3.36
C GLN A 149 -29.75 -0.19 2.26
N TYR A 150 -28.51 -0.55 2.63
CA TYR A 150 -27.56 -1.20 1.74
C TYR A 150 -27.94 -2.66 1.49
N HIS A 151 -28.99 -2.89 0.70
CA HIS A 151 -29.24 -4.18 0.06
C HIS A 151 -28.18 -4.41 -1.04
N PRO A 152 -27.66 -5.65 -1.22
CA PRO A 152 -26.55 -5.90 -2.13
C PRO A 152 -26.95 -5.57 -3.57
N VAL A 153 -26.38 -4.48 -4.09
CA VAL A 153 -26.71 -3.88 -5.41
C VAL A 153 -26.23 -4.72 -6.61
N VAL A 154 -25.66 -5.92 -6.40
CA VAL A 154 -25.13 -6.71 -7.52
C VAL A 154 -25.64 -8.14 -7.45
N HIS A 155 -26.77 -8.38 -8.11
CA HIS A 155 -27.10 -9.71 -8.57
C HIS A 155 -26.03 -10.14 -9.60
N PRO A 156 -25.49 -11.37 -9.50
CA PRO A 156 -24.61 -11.90 -10.53
C PRO A 156 -25.28 -11.78 -11.89
N LEU A 157 -24.59 -11.19 -12.85
CA LEU A 157 -25.06 -11.14 -14.23
C LEU A 157 -24.90 -12.56 -14.80
N ASP A 158 -25.99 -13.29 -14.97
CA ASP A 158 -25.98 -14.62 -15.58
C ASP A 158 -25.45 -14.52 -17.02
N LEU A 159 -24.19 -14.89 -17.20
CA LEU A 159 -23.55 -14.97 -18.51
C LEU A 159 -24.10 -16.21 -19.22
N LYS A 160 -25.19 -16.07 -19.97
CA LYS A 160 -25.71 -17.17 -20.79
C LYS A 160 -24.67 -17.57 -21.85
N TYR A 161 -24.35 -18.85 -21.88
CA TYR A 161 -23.48 -19.47 -22.88
C TYR A 161 -24.20 -19.51 -24.24
N ASP A 162 -23.50 -19.17 -25.31
CA ASP A 162 -24.03 -19.08 -26.67
C ASP A 162 -24.52 -20.44 -27.18
N PRO A 163 -25.80 -20.59 -27.57
CA PRO A 163 -26.36 -21.88 -27.94
C PRO A 163 -26.39 -22.04 -29.46
N ASP A 164 -25.28 -22.47 -30.08
CA ASP A 164 -25.40 -23.38 -31.24
C ASP A 164 -24.08 -24.08 -31.63
N PRO A 165 -23.81 -25.29 -31.09
CA PRO A 165 -22.82 -26.20 -31.66
C PRO A 165 -23.41 -27.16 -32.72
N ALA A 166 -24.73 -27.14 -32.98
CA ALA A 166 -25.42 -28.20 -33.72
C ALA A 166 -25.01 -28.23 -35.20
N SER A 167 -24.85 -27.07 -35.83
CA SER A 167 -24.36 -26.97 -37.22
C SER A 167 -22.97 -27.59 -37.42
N ARG A 168 -22.08 -27.43 -36.43
CA ARG A 168 -20.73 -28.03 -36.46
C ARG A 168 -20.77 -29.54 -36.23
N VAL A 169 -21.68 -30.01 -35.38
CA VAL A 169 -21.86 -31.45 -35.10
C VAL A 169 -22.44 -32.17 -36.32
N GLU A 170 -23.44 -31.60 -37.00
CA GLU A 170 -24.03 -32.22 -38.19
C GLU A 170 -23.02 -32.32 -39.34
N ASN A 171 -22.21 -31.27 -39.56
CA ASN A 171 -21.14 -31.32 -40.57
C ASN A 171 -20.12 -32.44 -40.28
N LEU A 172 -19.72 -32.60 -39.02
CA LEU A 172 -18.82 -33.67 -38.61
C LEU A 172 -19.42 -35.06 -38.82
N LYS A 173 -20.72 -35.22 -38.55
CA LYS A 173 -21.45 -36.47 -38.79
C LYS A 173 -21.48 -36.82 -40.28
N CYS A 174 -21.86 -35.89 -41.15
CA CYS A 174 -21.88 -36.13 -42.60
C CYS A 174 -20.48 -36.49 -43.13
N ARG A 175 -19.43 -35.80 -42.67
CA ARG A 175 -18.05 -36.14 -43.04
C ARG A 175 -17.64 -37.52 -42.55
N GLY A 176 -18.05 -37.91 -41.33
CA GLY A 176 -17.82 -39.24 -40.79
C GLY A 176 -18.49 -40.32 -41.64
N GLU A 177 -19.71 -40.10 -42.10
CA GLU A 177 -20.44 -41.03 -42.99
C GLU A 177 -19.75 -41.19 -44.35
N THR A 178 -19.27 -40.09 -44.95
CA THR A 178 -18.52 -40.17 -46.22
C THR A 178 -17.25 -40.98 -46.07
N ILE A 179 -16.45 -40.71 -45.03
CA ILE A 179 -15.20 -41.44 -44.78
C ILE A 179 -15.48 -42.92 -44.50
N ALA A 180 -16.54 -43.24 -43.75
CA ALA A 180 -16.92 -44.62 -43.48
C ALA A 180 -17.31 -45.39 -44.76
N LYS A 181 -18.01 -44.73 -45.71
CA LYS A 181 -18.32 -45.32 -47.02
C LYS A 181 -17.06 -45.57 -47.84
N GLU A 182 -16.17 -44.59 -47.92
CA GLU A 182 -14.89 -44.73 -48.63
C GLU A 182 -14.06 -45.90 -48.07
N ILE A 183 -13.96 -46.02 -46.74
CA ILE A 183 -13.28 -47.15 -46.10
C ILE A 183 -13.97 -48.47 -46.44
N SER A 184 -15.31 -48.53 -46.42
CA SER A 184 -16.05 -49.76 -46.75
C SER A 184 -15.82 -50.19 -48.21
N GLU A 185 -15.81 -49.24 -49.15
CA GLU A 185 -15.52 -49.51 -50.56
C GLU A 185 -14.07 -49.96 -50.78
N ALA A 186 -13.11 -49.30 -50.11
CA ALA A 186 -11.72 -49.75 -50.09
C ALA A 186 -11.59 -51.18 -49.55
N MET A 187 -12.27 -51.50 -48.44
CA MET A 187 -12.26 -52.85 -47.87
C MET A 187 -12.90 -53.90 -48.78
N LYS A 188 -13.91 -53.54 -49.59
CA LYS A 188 -14.54 -54.46 -50.55
C LYS A 188 -13.67 -54.69 -51.80
N SER A 189 -12.95 -53.67 -52.25
CA SER A 189 -12.15 -53.71 -53.48
C SER A 189 -10.74 -54.30 -53.26
N LEU A 190 -10.16 -54.10 -52.08
CA LEU A 190 -8.80 -54.53 -51.76
C LEU A 190 -8.57 -56.06 -51.89
N PRO A 191 -9.49 -56.96 -51.48
CA PRO A 191 -9.34 -58.40 -51.71
C PRO A 191 -9.24 -58.78 -53.19
N ALA A 192 -10.01 -58.14 -54.06
CA ALA A 192 -9.96 -58.40 -55.50
C ALA A 192 -8.60 -58.01 -56.10
N LEU A 193 -8.02 -56.90 -55.62
CA LEU A 193 -6.69 -56.46 -56.04
C LEU A 193 -5.59 -57.41 -55.55
N ILE A 194 -5.74 -57.96 -54.33
CA ILE A 194 -4.84 -59.00 -53.80
C ILE A 194 -4.92 -60.26 -54.66
N GLU A 195 -6.12 -60.72 -55.03
CA GLU A 195 -6.29 -61.89 -55.90
C GLU A 195 -5.65 -61.69 -57.28
N GLN A 196 -5.82 -60.50 -57.88
CA GLN A 196 -5.13 -60.16 -59.13
C GLN A 196 -3.60 -60.20 -58.97
N GLY A 197 -3.07 -59.63 -57.89
CA GLY A 197 -1.65 -59.68 -57.57
C GLY A 197 -1.12 -61.11 -57.38
N ASN A 198 -1.88 -61.96 -56.69
CA ASN A 198 -1.57 -63.38 -56.53
C ASN A 198 -1.60 -64.13 -57.86
N GLY A 199 -2.58 -63.83 -58.72
CA GLY A 199 -2.68 -64.37 -60.08
C GLY A 199 -1.46 -64.04 -60.93
N PHE A 200 -1.04 -62.77 -60.95
CA PHE A 200 0.19 -62.36 -61.64
C PHE A 200 1.43 -63.05 -61.06
N SER A 201 1.54 -63.13 -59.73
CA SER A 201 2.63 -63.83 -59.04
C SER A 201 2.72 -65.31 -59.44
N GLN A 202 1.58 -66.00 -59.59
CA GLN A 202 1.54 -67.39 -60.02
C GLN A 202 2.01 -67.57 -61.47
N VAL A 203 1.59 -66.70 -62.39
CA VAL A 203 2.06 -66.74 -63.79
C VAL A 203 3.58 -66.55 -63.86
N LEU A 204 4.12 -65.59 -63.10
CA LEU A 204 5.56 -65.36 -63.03
C LEU A 204 6.32 -66.58 -62.46
N LYS A 205 5.76 -67.28 -61.47
CA LYS A 205 6.34 -68.54 -60.95
C LYS A 205 6.32 -69.67 -61.98
N MET A 206 5.31 -69.72 -62.85
CA MET A 206 5.20 -70.72 -63.92
C MET A 206 6.10 -70.42 -65.14
N GLN A 207 6.62 -69.20 -65.26
CA GLN A 207 7.43 -68.77 -66.41
C GLN A 207 8.66 -69.66 -66.71
N PRO A 208 9.47 -70.10 -65.74
CA PRO A 208 10.58 -71.01 -66.00
C PRO A 208 10.12 -72.38 -66.50
N ILE A 209 8.97 -72.88 -66.01
CA ILE A 209 8.39 -74.15 -66.43
C ILE A 209 7.87 -74.04 -67.87
N ILE A 210 7.22 -72.93 -68.22
CA ILE A 210 6.76 -72.65 -69.59
C ILE A 210 7.95 -72.54 -70.54
N GLN A 211 9.04 -71.88 -70.13
CA GLN A 211 10.25 -71.80 -70.94
C GLN A 211 10.92 -73.17 -71.09
N LEU A 212 10.98 -73.97 -70.03
CA LEU A 212 11.49 -75.34 -70.09
C LEU A 212 10.64 -76.21 -71.04
N GLN A 213 9.31 -76.11 -70.97
CA GLN A 213 8.41 -76.79 -71.91
C GLN A 213 8.62 -76.32 -73.34
N ARG A 214 8.84 -75.01 -73.57
CA ARG A 214 9.16 -74.47 -74.89
C ARG A 214 10.48 -75.03 -75.44
N VAL A 215 11.53 -75.09 -74.62
CA VAL A 215 12.81 -75.71 -75.01
C VAL A 215 12.63 -77.20 -75.28
N HIS A 216 11.88 -77.92 -74.43
CA HIS A 216 11.60 -79.34 -74.64
C HIS A 216 10.83 -79.55 -75.95
N GLN A 217 9.86 -78.69 -76.27
CA GLN A 217 9.17 -78.71 -77.54
C GLN A 217 10.10 -78.39 -78.71
N GLU A 218 11.00 -77.40 -78.62
CA GLU A 218 11.95 -77.07 -79.68
C GLU A 218 13.01 -78.17 -79.92
N VAL A 219 13.53 -78.77 -78.84
CA VAL A 219 14.56 -79.84 -78.91
C VAL A 219 13.95 -81.16 -79.39
N PHE A 220 12.76 -81.52 -78.92
CA PHE A 220 12.12 -82.80 -79.25
C PHE A 220 11.14 -82.74 -80.44
N SER A 221 10.76 -81.55 -80.94
CA SER A 221 9.90 -81.41 -82.15
C SER A 221 10.69 -81.09 -83.43
N ALA A 222 12.01 -81.26 -83.43
CA ALA A 222 12.83 -81.13 -84.63
C ALA A 222 12.71 -82.36 -85.56
N CYS A 223 11.51 -82.61 -86.11
CA CYS A 223 11.37 -83.36 -87.36
C CYS A 223 10.00 -83.06 -88.03
N TYR A 224 10.08 -82.69 -89.30
CA TYR A 224 9.01 -82.43 -90.29
C TYR A 224 8.39 -81.02 -90.35
N LYS A 225 9.07 -80.18 -91.15
CA LYS A 225 8.57 -79.22 -92.16
C LYS A 225 7.07 -78.88 -92.12
N GLN A 226 6.72 -77.59 -92.00
CA GLN A 226 6.59 -76.64 -93.13
C GLN A 226 6.31 -75.21 -92.61
N PRO A 227 6.60 -74.17 -93.42
CA PRO A 227 6.48 -72.78 -93.02
C PRO A 227 5.09 -72.25 -93.34
N ASP A 228 4.40 -71.68 -92.36
CA ASP A 228 3.42 -70.64 -92.65
C ASP A 228 3.16 -69.79 -91.40
N VAL A 229 3.73 -68.58 -91.34
CA VAL A 229 3.22 -67.56 -90.43
C VAL A 229 3.59 -66.15 -90.92
N LYS A 230 2.59 -65.35 -91.29
CA LYS A 230 2.53 -63.94 -90.88
C LYS A 230 1.47 -63.85 -89.77
N PRO A 231 1.83 -63.53 -88.53
CA PRO A 231 0.89 -63.02 -87.56
C PRO A 231 1.00 -61.50 -87.57
N GLU A 232 -0.10 -60.81 -87.86
CA GLU A 232 -0.18 -59.36 -87.67
C GLU A 232 -0.10 -59.05 -86.18
N SER A 233 0.90 -58.25 -85.85
CA SER A 233 1.23 -57.72 -84.54
C SER A 233 0.26 -56.61 -84.14
N PHE A 234 -0.58 -56.84 -83.14
CA PHE A 234 -1.17 -55.77 -82.34
C PHE A 234 -0.35 -55.60 -81.07
N ILE A 235 0.72 -54.81 -81.15
CA ILE A 235 1.39 -54.24 -79.98
C ILE A 235 0.94 -52.79 -79.91
N THR A 236 -0.09 -52.52 -79.11
CA THR A 236 -0.32 -51.17 -78.58
C THR A 236 0.55 -51.00 -77.35
N GLN A 237 1.50 -50.08 -77.44
CA GLN A 237 2.30 -49.59 -76.31
C GLN A 237 1.37 -49.06 -75.22
N ILE A 238 1.48 -49.61 -74.02
CA ILE A 238 0.91 -49.04 -72.80
C ILE A 238 2.07 -48.35 -72.08
N GLU A 239 2.15 -47.03 -72.25
CA GLU A 239 3.04 -46.16 -71.50
C GLU A 239 2.39 -45.81 -70.15
N THR A 240 3.15 -46.03 -69.08
CA THR A 240 2.72 -45.85 -67.69
C THR A 240 3.39 -44.60 -67.11
N THR A 241 2.55 -43.60 -66.77
CA THR A 241 2.59 -42.58 -65.67
C THR A 241 3.91 -42.19 -64.98
N PRO A 242 4.11 -40.93 -64.50
CA PRO A 242 3.16 -40.27 -63.55
C PRO A 242 3.05 -38.72 -63.57
N THR A 243 1.91 -38.21 -63.11
CA THR A 243 1.71 -36.78 -62.77
C THR A 243 2.22 -36.51 -61.35
N GLU A 244 3.29 -35.73 -61.24
CA GLU A 244 3.85 -35.28 -59.97
C GLU A 244 2.96 -34.26 -59.25
N THR A 245 2.95 -34.38 -57.92
CA THR A 245 2.12 -33.62 -56.99
C THR A 245 2.83 -32.32 -56.61
N SER A 246 2.12 -31.19 -56.70
CA SER A 246 2.55 -29.87 -56.28
C SER A 246 2.99 -29.82 -54.81
N THR A 247 4.19 -29.27 -54.58
CA THR A 247 4.79 -28.94 -53.29
C THR A 247 3.95 -27.94 -52.49
N ARG A 248 3.46 -28.36 -51.31
CA ARG A 248 2.83 -27.48 -50.33
C ARG A 248 3.89 -26.85 -49.42
N LYS A 249 3.93 -25.51 -49.43
CA LYS A 249 4.80 -24.67 -48.59
C LYS A 249 4.46 -24.84 -47.10
N ALA A 250 5.47 -25.07 -46.25
CA ALA A 250 5.37 -24.90 -44.81
C ALA A 250 5.48 -23.41 -44.47
N THR A 251 4.38 -22.76 -44.11
CA THR A 251 4.40 -21.43 -43.49
C THR A 251 4.34 -21.60 -41.99
N ASP A 252 5.50 -21.48 -41.34
CA ASP A 252 5.61 -21.30 -39.90
C ASP A 252 5.18 -19.86 -39.56
N VAL A 253 3.89 -19.68 -39.27
CA VAL A 253 3.37 -18.39 -38.82
C VAL A 253 3.47 -18.35 -37.30
N VAL A 254 4.61 -17.86 -36.80
CA VAL A 254 4.75 -17.42 -35.42
C VAL A 254 3.81 -16.25 -35.20
N LEU A 255 2.69 -16.49 -34.51
CA LEU A 255 1.79 -15.44 -34.04
C LEU A 255 2.52 -14.56 -33.02
N LYS A 256 3.12 -13.46 -33.49
CA LYS A 256 3.56 -12.35 -32.63
C LYS A 256 2.32 -11.76 -31.95
N ARG A 257 2.13 -12.11 -30.68
CA ARG A 257 1.13 -11.52 -29.80
C ARG A 257 1.41 -10.02 -29.68
N ARG A 258 0.52 -9.18 -30.24
CA ARG A 258 0.55 -7.72 -30.02
C ARG A 258 0.38 -7.46 -28.52
N GLN A 259 1.34 -6.75 -27.93
CA GLN A 259 1.33 -6.31 -26.54
C GLN A 259 0.76 -4.88 -26.49
N THR A 260 -0.47 -4.73 -26.00
CA THR A 260 -1.05 -3.42 -25.70
C THR A 260 -0.50 -2.90 -24.37
N LYS A 261 0.04 -1.68 -24.38
CA LYS A 261 0.80 -1.10 -23.26
C LYS A 261 -0.04 -0.47 -22.15
N ASP A 262 -1.35 -0.36 -22.28
CA ASP A 262 -2.16 0.31 -21.28
C ASP A 262 -3.46 -0.44 -21.00
N CYS A 263 -3.46 -1.17 -19.89
CA CYS A 263 -4.67 -1.61 -19.21
C CYS A 263 -4.61 -1.12 -17.73
N PRO A 264 -5.66 -0.47 -17.21
CA PRO A 264 -5.66 0.18 -15.88
C PRO A 264 -5.40 -0.76 -14.70
N GLN A 265 -5.50 -2.08 -14.90
CA GLN A 265 -5.32 -3.10 -13.87
C GLN A 265 -3.87 -3.28 -13.39
N ARG A 266 -2.86 -2.72 -14.09
CA ARG A 266 -1.46 -2.78 -13.64
C ARG A 266 -1.09 -1.74 -12.56
N LYS A 267 -1.96 -0.75 -12.28
CA LYS A 267 -1.67 0.30 -11.27
C LYS A 267 -1.82 -0.17 -9.82
N TRP A 268 -2.53 -1.27 -9.58
CA TRP A 268 -2.90 -1.69 -8.21
C TRP A 268 -2.06 -2.84 -7.64
N TYR A 269 -1.26 -3.51 -8.47
CA TYR A 269 -0.36 -4.58 -8.02
C TYR A 269 0.94 -4.58 -8.84
N PRO A 270 2.04 -4.02 -8.33
CA PRO A 270 3.35 -4.13 -8.97
C PRO A 270 3.81 -5.59 -8.92
N LEU A 271 3.93 -6.24 -10.08
CA LEU A 271 4.55 -7.56 -10.16
C LEU A 271 6.04 -7.42 -9.86
N ARG A 272 6.47 -7.93 -8.70
CA ARG A 272 7.91 -8.05 -8.40
C ARG A 272 8.54 -9.05 -9.37
N PRO A 273 9.67 -8.73 -10.03
CA PRO A 273 10.39 -9.70 -10.84
C PRO A 273 10.90 -10.83 -9.94
N LYS A 274 10.38 -12.05 -10.14
CA LYS A 274 10.91 -13.24 -9.49
C LYS A 274 12.17 -13.66 -10.26
N ARG A 275 13.35 -13.36 -9.72
CA ARG A 275 14.61 -13.92 -10.25
C ARG A 275 14.63 -15.40 -9.93
N ILE A 276 14.60 -16.23 -10.96
CA ILE A 276 14.89 -17.66 -10.85
C ILE A 276 16.38 -17.77 -11.12
N ASN A 277 17.17 -18.03 -10.08
CA ASN A 277 18.55 -18.48 -10.26
C ASN A 277 18.47 -19.97 -10.60
N LEU A 278 18.90 -20.33 -11.80
CA LEU A 278 19.22 -21.72 -12.13
C LEU A 278 20.67 -21.91 -11.69
N ASP A 279 20.85 -22.38 -10.47
CA ASP A 279 22.12 -22.99 -10.09
C ASP A 279 22.22 -24.32 -10.83
N THR A 280 23.09 -24.37 -11.83
CA THR A 280 23.60 -25.62 -12.40
C THR A 280 24.66 -26.16 -11.45
N SER A 281 24.33 -27.26 -10.78
CA SER A 281 25.27 -28.19 -10.16
C SER A 281 24.89 -29.59 -10.59
#